data_AF-A0A3D4XC03-F1
#
_entry.id   AF-A0A3D4XC03-F1
#
_cell.length_a   1.000
_cell.length_b   1.000
_cell.length_c   1.000
_cell.angle_alpha   90.00
_cell.angle_beta   90.00
_cell.angle_gamma   90.00
#
_symmetry.space_group_name_H-M   'P 1'
#
loop_
_entity.id
_entity.type
_entity.pdbx_description
1 polymer ?
#
loop_
_entity_poly.entity_id
_entity_poly.type
_entity_poly.pdbx_seq_one_letter_code
_entity_poly.pdbx_strand_id
1 'polypeptide(L)'
;MKKTRTMVLLAVTFIFSIMAAFSPPGTKEVHAKTTTYSVVARKGYKYMFRSPLDGKVKWSTDNKKVLKIYSRTDSTCKVQMLKNGSATFTAKSKSGIWKCKVTVKSGNAFVKAWCR
;
A
#
# COMPACT_ATOMS: atom_id res chain seq x y z
N MET A 1 31.46 2.55 41.67
CA MET A 1 31.56 1.08 41.48
C MET A 1 30.29 0.59 40.81
N LYS A 2 30.42 -0.20 39.71
CA LYS A 2 29.63 -1.38 39.28
C LYS A 2 28.08 -1.31 39.48
N LYS A 3 27.20 -1.60 38.52
CA LYS A 3 27.25 -2.75 37.62
C LYS A 3 26.04 -2.76 36.68
N THR A 4 26.29 -3.34 35.52
CA THR A 4 25.43 -3.73 34.40
C THR A 4 24.38 -4.81 34.75
N ARG A 5 23.31 -4.86 33.93
CA ARG A 5 22.49 -6.03 33.51
C ARG A 5 21.52 -6.63 34.55
N THR A 6 20.31 -7.04 34.12
CA THR A 6 19.87 -8.47 33.98
C THR A 6 18.40 -8.55 33.51
N MET A 7 18.13 -9.35 32.48
CA MET A 7 16.79 -9.82 32.05
C MET A 7 16.16 -10.73 33.12
N VAL A 8 14.86 -10.64 33.40
CA VAL A 8 14.07 -11.79 33.91
C VAL A 8 12.66 -11.76 33.31
N LEU A 9 12.27 -12.90 32.72
CA LEU A 9 10.96 -13.27 32.18
C LEU A 9 9.92 -13.58 33.29
N LEU A 10 8.64 -13.67 32.88
CA LEU A 10 7.51 -14.47 33.41
C LEU A 10 6.29 -13.73 34.01
N ALA A 11 5.24 -13.68 33.18
CA ALA A 11 3.88 -14.23 33.34
C ALA A 11 3.11 -14.14 34.68
N VAL A 12 1.93 -13.48 34.69
CA VAL A 12 0.69 -13.79 35.49
C VAL A 12 -0.49 -13.01 34.84
N THR A 13 -1.33 -13.57 33.96
CA THR A 13 -2.67 -14.19 34.15
C THR A 13 -3.78 -13.38 34.88
N PHE A 14 -4.84 -13.08 34.10
CA PHE A 14 -6.30 -13.16 34.38
C PHE A 14 -6.93 -12.46 35.59
N ILE A 15 -7.89 -11.54 35.38
CA ILE A 15 -9.29 -11.63 35.90
C ILE A 15 -10.27 -10.95 34.91
N PHE A 16 -11.40 -11.61 34.69
CA PHE A 16 -12.55 -11.25 33.85
C PHE A 16 -13.61 -10.45 34.62
N SER A 17 -14.52 -9.78 33.88
CA SER A 17 -15.79 -9.15 34.34
C SER A 17 -15.64 -7.71 34.88
N ILE A 18 -16.39 -6.68 34.48
CA ILE A 18 -17.77 -6.56 33.99
C ILE A 18 -17.91 -5.33 33.06
N MET A 19 -18.83 -5.44 32.10
CA MET A 19 -19.45 -4.42 31.23
C MET A 19 -19.16 -2.92 31.50
N ALA A 20 -18.59 -2.28 30.49
CA ALA A 20 -19.36 -1.30 29.71
C ALA A 20 -18.81 -1.35 28.28
N ALA A 21 -19.66 -1.71 27.33
CA ALA A 21 -19.38 -1.53 25.92
C ALA A 21 -19.26 -0.02 25.66
N PHE A 22 -18.07 0.54 25.89
CA PHE A 22 -17.70 1.83 25.35
C PHE A 22 -17.36 1.61 23.88
N SER A 23 -18.39 1.31 23.09
CA SER A 23 -18.33 1.47 21.64
C SER A 23 -17.96 2.93 21.41
N PRO A 24 -16.78 3.25 20.85
CA PRO A 24 -16.47 4.64 20.51
C PRO A 24 -17.58 5.13 19.59
N PRO A 25 -18.28 6.23 19.93
CA PRO A 25 -19.38 6.71 19.11
C PRO A 25 -18.80 7.16 17.76
N GLY A 26 -19.14 6.41 16.72
CA GLY A 26 -19.07 6.84 15.34
C GLY A 26 -17.70 7.28 14.84
N THR A 27 -16.74 6.37 14.70
CA THR A 27 -15.96 6.42 13.46
C THR A 27 -16.95 6.07 12.37
N LYS A 28 -17.36 7.07 11.58
CA LYS A 28 -17.92 6.78 10.26
C LYS A 28 -16.87 5.90 9.58
N GLU A 29 -17.12 4.61 9.52
CA GLU A 29 -16.54 3.76 8.52
C GLU A 29 -17.00 4.39 7.22
N VAL A 30 -16.19 5.32 6.71
CA VAL A 30 -16.29 5.72 5.33
C VAL A 30 -16.11 4.39 4.62
N HIS A 31 -17.20 3.83 4.10
CA HIS A 31 -17.21 2.75 3.12
C HIS A 31 -16.50 3.28 1.89
N ALA A 32 -15.20 3.50 2.02
CA ALA A 32 -14.32 4.05 1.03
C ALA A 32 -14.25 2.95 -0.03
N LYS A 33 -14.96 3.17 -1.13
CA LYS A 33 -15.02 2.24 -2.26
C LYS A 33 -13.59 1.81 -2.59
N THR A 34 -13.26 0.56 -2.26
CA THR A 34 -11.90 0.03 -2.40
C THR A 34 -11.84 -0.75 -3.70
N THR A 35 -11.13 -0.19 -4.68
CA THR A 35 -10.99 -0.85 -5.98
C THR A 35 -9.55 -1.32 -6.16
N THR A 36 -9.38 -2.59 -6.53
CA THR A 36 -8.06 -3.21 -6.73
C THR A 36 -7.87 -3.58 -8.19
N TYR A 37 -6.80 -3.07 -8.79
CA TYR A 37 -6.40 -3.37 -10.17
C TYR A 37 -5.09 -4.13 -10.18
N SER A 38 -4.87 -4.95 -11.21
CA SER A 38 -3.58 -5.61 -11.44
C SER A 38 -3.07 -5.29 -12.84
N VAL A 39 -1.79 -4.95 -12.96
CA VAL A 39 -1.17 -4.61 -14.23
C VAL A 39 0.22 -5.22 -14.33
N VAL A 40 0.59 -5.64 -15.53
CA VAL A 40 1.95 -6.07 -15.84
C VAL A 40 2.67 -4.93 -16.54
N ALA A 41 3.83 -4.54 -16.03
CA ALA A 41 4.62 -3.43 -16.53
C ALA A 41 6.03 -3.87 -16.96
N ARG A 42 6.61 -3.18 -17.94
CA ARG A 42 7.95 -3.47 -18.45
C ARG A 42 9.01 -2.75 -17.62
N LYS A 43 10.03 -3.48 -17.18
CA LYS A 43 11.21 -2.91 -16.50
C LYS A 43 11.87 -1.82 -17.35
N GLY A 44 12.24 -0.70 -16.71
CA GLY A 44 12.90 0.44 -17.35
C GLY A 44 11.93 1.50 -17.90
N TYR A 45 10.66 1.16 -18.07
CA TYR A 45 9.66 2.06 -18.65
C TYR A 45 9.01 2.95 -17.58
N LYS A 46 8.56 4.12 -18.03
CA LYS A 46 7.77 5.07 -17.24
C LYS A 46 6.30 4.88 -17.56
N TYR A 47 5.47 4.85 -16.53
CA TYR A 47 4.02 4.69 -16.63
C TYR A 47 3.33 5.84 -15.92
N MET A 48 2.20 6.28 -16.49
CA MET A 48 1.30 7.23 -15.87
C MET A 48 0.03 6.49 -15.48
N PHE A 49 -0.32 6.59 -14.21
CA PHE A 49 -1.56 6.07 -13.68
C PHE A 49 -2.48 7.22 -13.32
N ARG A 50 -3.74 7.12 -13.74
CA ARG A 50 -4.79 8.07 -13.40
C ARG A 50 -5.71 7.44 -12.36
N SER A 51 -5.89 8.08 -11.22
CA SER A 51 -6.87 7.63 -10.24
C SER A 51 -8.27 8.00 -10.71
N PRO A 52 -9.27 7.11 -10.53
CA PRO A 52 -10.68 7.44 -10.73
C PRO A 52 -11.29 8.18 -9.53
N LEU A 53 -10.46 8.59 -8.55
CA LEU A 53 -10.90 9.22 -7.32
C LEU A 53 -10.99 10.74 -7.50
N ASP A 54 -12.06 11.33 -6.96
CA ASP A 54 -12.22 12.78 -6.93
C ASP A 54 -11.46 13.41 -5.75
N GLY A 55 -11.06 14.68 -5.94
CA GLY A 55 -10.41 15.50 -4.92
C GLY A 55 -8.92 15.21 -4.74
N LYS A 56 -8.38 15.63 -3.58
CA LYS A 56 -6.95 15.54 -3.28
C LYS A 56 -6.53 14.10 -2.98
N VAL A 57 -5.76 13.49 -3.89
CA VAL A 57 -5.31 12.10 -3.76
C VAL A 57 -3.91 12.01 -3.15
N LYS A 58 -3.78 11.23 -2.08
CA LYS A 58 -2.50 10.85 -1.47
C LYS A 58 -2.02 9.53 -2.05
N TRP A 59 -0.85 9.56 -2.67
CA TRP A 59 -0.22 8.41 -3.30
C TRP A 59 0.89 7.80 -2.42
N SER A 60 0.85 6.49 -2.22
CA SER A 60 1.89 5.70 -1.56
C SER A 60 2.27 4.46 -2.37
N THR A 61 3.44 3.88 -2.08
CA THR A 61 3.91 2.62 -2.66
C THR A 61 4.48 1.76 -1.52
N ASP A 62 4.22 0.46 -1.58
CA ASP A 62 4.77 -0.53 -0.64
C ASP A 62 6.25 -0.83 -0.89
N ASN A 63 6.72 -0.74 -2.14
CA ASN A 63 8.06 -1.16 -2.53
C ASN A 63 8.73 -0.18 -3.51
N LYS A 64 9.53 0.73 -2.93
CA LYS A 64 10.30 1.75 -3.67
C LYS A 64 11.47 1.18 -4.49
N LYS A 65 11.92 -0.06 -4.22
CA LYS A 65 13.01 -0.72 -4.94
C LYS A 65 12.54 -1.30 -6.28
N VAL A 66 11.27 -1.68 -6.36
CA VAL A 66 10.62 -2.18 -7.59
C VAL A 66 10.08 -1.01 -8.41
N LEU A 67 9.45 -0.03 -7.75
CA LEU A 67 8.76 1.09 -8.38
C LEU A 67 9.15 2.41 -7.73
N LYS A 68 9.68 3.34 -8.53
CA LYS A 68 9.97 4.71 -8.07
C LYS A 68 8.93 5.68 -8.59
N ILE A 69 8.24 6.35 -7.68
CA ILE A 69 7.34 7.43 -8.05
C ILE A 69 8.17 8.71 -8.19
N TYR A 70 8.13 9.34 -9.36
CA TYR A 70 8.92 10.54 -9.65
C TYR A 70 8.07 11.81 -9.76
N SER A 71 6.77 11.69 -10.04
CA SER A 71 5.85 12.83 -10.05
C SER A 71 4.47 12.38 -9.62
N ARG A 72 3.79 13.21 -8.81
CA ARG A 72 2.46 12.93 -8.26
C ARG A 72 1.66 14.21 -8.29
N THR A 73 0.40 14.07 -8.66
CA THR A 73 -0.62 15.11 -8.64
C THR A 73 -1.88 14.51 -8.02
N ASP A 74 -2.90 15.32 -7.81
CA ASP A 74 -4.15 14.87 -7.22
C ASP A 74 -4.94 13.88 -8.09
N SER A 75 -4.65 13.78 -9.39
CA SER A 75 -5.33 12.86 -10.30
C SER A 75 -4.40 11.86 -10.98
N THR A 76 -3.10 12.16 -11.06
CA THR A 76 -2.13 11.32 -11.77
C THR A 76 -0.88 11.04 -10.96
N CYS A 77 -0.33 9.84 -11.15
CA CYS A 77 0.91 9.38 -10.55
C CYS A 77 1.81 8.83 -11.65
N LYS A 78 2.98 9.44 -11.82
CA LYS A 78 3.99 8.98 -12.78
C LYS A 78 5.08 8.20 -12.06
N VAL A 79 5.30 6.98 -12.54
CA VAL A 79 6.17 6.00 -11.89
C VAL A 79 7.14 5.39 -12.89
N GLN A 80 8.32 5.01 -12.40
CA GLN A 80 9.35 4.33 -13.16
C GLN A 80 9.56 2.92 -12.58
N MET A 81 9.57 1.92 -13.46
CA MET A 81 9.80 0.53 -13.08
C MET A 81 11.29 0.24 -13.03
N LEU A 82 11.82 -0.03 -11.84
CA LEU A 82 13.27 -0.18 -11.61
C LEU A 82 13.72 -1.64 -11.62
N LYS A 83 13.01 -2.50 -10.89
CA LYS A 83 13.39 -3.91 -10.67
C LYS A 83 12.23 -4.84 -10.95
N ASN A 84 12.53 -6.04 -11.44
CA ASN A 84 11.54 -7.11 -11.54
C ASN A 84 11.00 -7.47 -10.15
N GLY A 85 9.70 -7.73 -10.06
CA GLY A 85 9.01 -8.01 -8.80
C GLY A 85 7.59 -7.48 -8.81
N SER A 86 6.94 -7.50 -7.65
CA SER A 86 5.62 -6.90 -7.48
C SER A 86 5.66 -5.76 -6.49
N ALA A 87 4.90 -4.71 -6.78
CA ALA A 87 4.67 -3.58 -5.90
C ALA A 87 3.20 -3.18 -5.99
N THR A 88 2.64 -2.74 -4.88
CA THR A 88 1.29 -2.18 -4.79
C THR A 88 1.42 -0.70 -4.53
N PHE A 89 0.85 0.11 -5.42
CA PHE A 89 0.69 1.53 -5.16
C PHE A 89 -0.77 1.85 -4.84
N THR A 90 -0.94 2.73 -3.86
CA THR A 90 -2.24 3.07 -3.29
C THR A 90 -2.48 4.56 -3.45
N ALA A 91 -3.63 4.93 -4.02
CA ALA A 91 -4.20 6.26 -3.99
C ALA A 91 -5.30 6.30 -2.93
N LYS A 92 -5.25 7.29 -2.04
CA LYS A 92 -6.29 7.53 -1.03
C LYS A 92 -6.85 8.93 -1.20
N SER A 93 -8.17 9.04 -1.25
CA SER A 93 -8.90 10.31 -1.19
C SER A 93 -10.03 10.20 -0.17
N LYS A 94 -10.74 11.30 0.09
CA LYS A 94 -12.00 11.29 0.84
C LYS A 94 -13.07 10.45 0.15
N SER A 95 -13.03 10.36 -1.18
CA SER A 95 -13.96 9.58 -2.00
C SER A 95 -13.73 8.07 -1.95
N GLY A 96 -12.52 7.60 -1.61
CA GLY A 96 -12.22 6.18 -1.65
C GLY A 96 -10.75 5.80 -1.58
N ILE A 97 -10.50 4.50 -1.72
CA ILE A 97 -9.16 3.92 -1.79
C ILE A 97 -9.02 3.18 -3.11
N TRP A 98 -7.99 3.51 -3.86
CA TRP A 98 -7.65 2.85 -5.10
C TRP A 98 -6.30 2.16 -4.94
N LYS A 99 -6.26 0.84 -5.14
CA LYS A 99 -5.04 0.03 -5.06
C LYS A 99 -4.74 -0.53 -6.43
N CYS A 100 -3.47 -0.52 -6.83
CA CYS A 100 -3.04 -1.20 -8.03
C CYS A 100 -1.77 -2.00 -7.76
N LYS A 101 -1.87 -3.31 -7.98
CA LYS A 101 -0.76 -4.25 -7.95
C LYS A 101 -0.07 -4.23 -9.31
N VAL A 102 1.16 -3.77 -9.31
CA VAL A 102 2.03 -3.72 -10.48
C VAL A 102 3.02 -4.87 -10.39
N THR A 103 3.02 -5.73 -11.40
CA THR A 103 4.04 -6.77 -11.57
C THR A 103 5.00 -6.34 -12.68
N VAL A 104 6.25 -6.06 -12.29
CA VAL A 104 7.30 -5.65 -13.22
C VAL A 104 8.02 -6.88 -13.77
N LYS A 105 8.04 -7.00 -15.10
CA LYS A 105 8.74 -8.06 -15.84
C LYS A 105 9.67 -7.46 -16.91
N SER A 106 10.62 -8.26 -17.38
CA SER A 106 11.56 -7.90 -18.45
C SER A 106 11.62 -8.96 -19.54
N GLY A 107 11.97 -8.55 -20.77
CA GLY A 107 12.20 -9.47 -21.89
C GLY A 107 10.98 -10.32 -22.24
N ASN A 108 11.22 -11.58 -22.61
CA ASN A 108 10.17 -12.51 -23.06
C ASN A 108 9.09 -12.76 -21.99
N ALA A 109 9.44 -12.68 -20.70
CA ALA A 109 8.49 -12.84 -19.60
C ALA A 109 7.45 -11.71 -19.54
N PHE A 110 7.80 -10.50 -19.99
CA PHE A 110 6.85 -9.40 -20.15
C PHE A 110 5.94 -9.64 -21.35
N VAL A 111 6.50 -9.98 -22.51
CA VAL A 111 5.73 -10.22 -23.75
C VAL A 111 4.67 -11.30 -23.54
N LYS A 112 5.05 -12.46 -22.99
CA LYS A 112 4.10 -13.55 -22.69
C LYS A 112 2.99 -13.17 -21.73
N ALA A 113 3.25 -12.23 -20.82
CA ALA A 113 2.27 -11.79 -19.83
C ALA A 113 1.35 -10.69 -20.36
N TRP A 114 1.75 -10.00 -21.42
CA TRP A 114 1.00 -8.90 -22.03
C TRP A 114 0.18 -9.36 -23.24
N CYS A 115 0.68 -10.30 -24.04
CA CYS A 115 -0.02 -10.89 -25.20
C CYS A 115 -1.01 -12.00 -24.82
N ARG A 116 -1.60 -11.93 -23.61
CA ARG A 116 -2.56 -12.91 -23.11
C ARG A 116 -3.97 -12.34 -23.19
#